data_AF-A0A0X1RW43-F1
#
_entry.id   AF-A0A0X1RW43-F1
#
_cell.length_a   1.000
_cell.length_b   1.000
_cell.length_c   1.000
_cell.angle_alpha   90.00
_cell.angle_beta   90.00
_cell.angle_gamma   90.00
#
_symmetry.space_group_name_H-M   'P 1'
#
loop_
_entity.id
_entity.type
_entity.pdbx_description
1 polymer ?
#
loop_
_entity_poly.entity_id
_entity_poly.type
_entity_poly.pdbx_seq_one_letter_code
_entity_poly.pdbx_strand_id
1 'polypeptide(L)'
;MITDPALQREYYEALLNKNPAYDGIFFAGIRTTGIFCHATCTAKKPKFENCTFFHTAEEALLSGYRPCKRCHPLFYPQQIPAEVRNLVEAVEADPARRWKEADFQALGVHSATARRKFKEVYGMTFVQYARARRMGIAFKEITQGETVINQQLATGYESSSAFHDAFSKIMGNPPKKANSIILYMNMLATPIGRMIAISTEEALYLLEFIDRRGLEKEIERLRIRYDARILVGNTSIHKQTTTELEQYFNEQRTQFSVPLMYIGTPFQQEVWHALEQIPYGETTSYTGIAHNINRPTSVRAIGNANGANQIAIIIPCHRVIQQNGDLGGYGGGIERKKYLLALEAEKNGVSD
;
A
#
# COMPACT_ATOMS: atom_id res chain seq x y z
N MET A 1 -1.12 -10.17 4.96
CA MET A 1 -0.04 -10.93 4.25
C MET A 1 0.59 -11.83 5.28
N ILE A 2 0.71 -13.12 4.99
CA ILE A 2 1.32 -14.10 5.91
C ILE A 2 2.82 -13.95 5.86
N THR A 3 3.44 -13.66 7.01
CA THR A 3 4.89 -13.46 7.15
C THR A 3 5.61 -14.62 7.82
N ASP A 4 4.89 -15.52 8.50
CA ASP A 4 5.46 -16.73 9.11
C ASP A 4 6.06 -17.67 8.04
N PRO A 5 7.39 -17.91 8.05
CA PRO A 5 8.05 -18.75 7.05
C PRO A 5 7.59 -20.21 7.04
N ALA A 6 7.23 -20.77 8.20
CA ALA A 6 6.75 -22.15 8.29
C ALA A 6 5.39 -22.27 7.61
N LEU A 7 4.49 -21.33 7.93
CA LEU A 7 3.16 -21.26 7.34
C LEU A 7 3.20 -20.97 5.83
N GLN A 8 4.13 -20.13 5.37
CA GLN A 8 4.35 -19.91 3.93
C GLN A 8 4.74 -21.19 3.19
N ARG A 9 5.61 -22.03 3.77
CA ARG A 9 6.02 -23.30 3.16
C ARG A 9 4.86 -24.28 3.10
N GLU A 10 4.11 -24.41 4.19
CA GLU A 10 2.91 -25.24 4.26
C GLU A 10 1.89 -24.84 3.18
N TYR A 11 1.58 -23.55 3.07
CA TYR A 11 0.66 -23.05 2.05
C TYR A 11 1.19 -23.20 0.63
N TYR A 12 2.51 -23.15 0.43
CA TYR A 12 3.08 -23.45 -0.87
C TYR A 12 2.91 -24.92 -1.27
N GLU A 13 3.13 -25.85 -0.34
CA GLU A 13 2.89 -27.28 -0.57
C GLU A 13 1.42 -27.55 -0.87
N ALA A 14 0.50 -26.96 -0.10
CA ALA A 14 -0.93 -27.03 -0.36
C ALA A 14 -1.30 -26.48 -1.75
N LEU A 15 -0.67 -25.37 -2.16
CA LEU A 15 -0.85 -24.78 -3.48
C LEU A 15 -0.34 -25.73 -4.59
N LEU A 16 0.83 -26.35 -4.43
CA LEU A 16 1.38 -27.32 -5.38
C LEU A 16 0.44 -28.52 -5.56
N ASN A 17 -0.04 -29.06 -4.44
CA ASN A 17 -0.92 -30.22 -4.38
C ASN A 17 -2.37 -29.91 -4.76
N LYS A 18 -2.72 -28.64 -4.95
CA LYS A 18 -4.10 -28.17 -5.20
C LYS A 18 -5.06 -28.67 -4.11
N ASN A 19 -4.60 -28.63 -2.86
CA ASN A 19 -5.27 -29.28 -1.74
C ASN A 19 -6.61 -28.57 -1.40
N PRO A 20 -7.76 -29.23 -1.55
CA PRO A 20 -9.06 -28.64 -1.23
C PRO A 20 -9.26 -28.37 0.27
N ALA A 21 -8.52 -29.04 1.16
CA ALA A 21 -8.58 -28.77 2.59
C ALA A 21 -8.09 -27.36 2.96
N TYR A 22 -7.29 -26.74 2.10
CA TYR A 22 -6.78 -25.39 2.28
C TYR A 22 -7.54 -24.33 1.48
N ASP A 23 -8.62 -24.73 0.78
CA ASP A 23 -9.40 -23.77 0.01
C ASP A 23 -10.13 -22.80 0.94
N GLY A 24 -10.01 -21.50 0.69
CA GLY A 24 -10.48 -20.44 1.59
C GLY A 24 -9.66 -20.23 2.87
N ILE A 25 -8.67 -21.07 3.19
CA ILE A 25 -7.72 -20.84 4.31
C ILE A 25 -6.70 -19.76 3.94
N PHE A 26 -6.23 -19.79 2.69
CA PHE A 26 -5.30 -18.80 2.17
C PHE A 26 -5.55 -18.49 0.69
N PHE A 27 -4.98 -17.37 0.26
CA PHE A 27 -4.87 -16.98 -1.15
C PHE A 27 -3.40 -16.84 -1.52
N ALA A 28 -2.99 -17.43 -2.65
CA ALA A 28 -1.64 -17.30 -3.18
C ALA A 28 -1.58 -16.19 -4.23
N GLY A 29 -0.85 -15.11 -3.95
CA GLY A 29 -0.44 -14.08 -4.91
C GLY A 29 0.83 -14.46 -5.65
N ILE A 30 0.76 -14.44 -6.99
CA ILE A 30 1.86 -14.79 -7.88
C ILE A 30 2.58 -13.52 -8.34
N ARG A 31 3.77 -13.27 -7.80
CA ARG A 31 4.53 -12.01 -7.99
C ARG A 31 4.73 -11.65 -9.45
N THR A 32 5.09 -12.63 -10.27
CA THR A 32 5.40 -12.45 -11.70
C THR A 32 4.21 -12.04 -12.56
N THR A 33 3.00 -12.47 -12.20
CA THR A 33 1.79 -12.21 -13.00
C THR A 33 0.86 -11.18 -12.36
N GLY A 34 1.08 -10.85 -11.10
CA GLY A 34 0.18 -10.01 -10.31
C GLY A 34 -1.21 -10.62 -10.12
N ILE A 35 -1.32 -11.95 -10.14
CA ILE A 35 -2.59 -12.69 -9.98
C ILE A 35 -2.64 -13.35 -8.61
N PHE A 36 -3.77 -13.32 -7.92
CA PHE A 36 -3.99 -14.17 -6.75
C PHE A 36 -4.99 -15.30 -7.03
N CYS A 37 -4.79 -16.43 -6.37
CA CYS A 37 -5.48 -17.70 -6.60
C CYS A 37 -5.87 -18.38 -5.29
N HIS A 38 -6.88 -19.25 -5.36
CA HIS A 38 -7.16 -20.28 -4.36
C HIS A 38 -6.11 -21.40 -4.38
N ALA A 39 -6.04 -22.17 -3.28
CA ALA A 39 -5.17 -23.34 -3.16
C ALA A 39 -5.41 -24.35 -4.31
N THR A 40 -6.67 -24.59 -4.65
CA THR A 40 -7.14 -25.56 -5.66
C THR A 40 -6.94 -25.11 -7.12
N CYS A 41 -6.42 -23.91 -7.37
CA CYS A 41 -6.31 -23.35 -8.72
C CYS A 41 -5.49 -24.27 -9.66
N THR A 42 -6.02 -24.57 -10.84
CA THR A 42 -5.40 -25.47 -11.83
C THR A 42 -4.33 -24.81 -12.70
N ALA A 43 -4.06 -23.52 -12.51
CA ALA A 43 -2.99 -22.82 -13.22
C ALA A 43 -1.60 -23.43 -12.96
N LYS A 44 -0.67 -23.23 -13.90
CA LYS A 44 0.74 -23.63 -13.73
C LYS A 44 1.30 -23.00 -12.45
N LYS A 45 1.89 -23.80 -11.58
CA LYS A 45 2.37 -23.36 -10.28
C LYS A 45 3.71 -22.63 -10.42
N PRO A 46 3.87 -21.44 -9.82
CA PRO A 46 5.13 -20.71 -9.83
C PRO A 46 6.13 -21.32 -8.84
N LYS A 47 7.39 -20.88 -8.90
CA LYS A 47 8.40 -21.15 -7.87
C LYS A 47 8.01 -20.51 -6.54
N PHE A 48 8.49 -21.06 -5.43
CA PHE A 48 8.22 -20.56 -4.06
C PHE A 48 8.58 -19.07 -3.91
N GLU A 49 9.76 -18.66 -4.37
CA GLU A 49 10.24 -17.27 -4.36
C GLU A 49 9.30 -16.27 -5.07
N ASN A 50 8.44 -16.76 -5.95
CA ASN A 50 7.46 -15.97 -6.69
C ASN A 50 6.06 -16.01 -6.06
N CYS A 51 5.90 -16.60 -4.88
CA CYS A 51 4.66 -16.66 -4.13
C CYS A 51 4.64 -15.65 -2.99
N THR A 52 3.44 -15.16 -2.69
CA THR A 52 3.09 -14.43 -1.48
C THR A 52 1.75 -14.96 -1.01
N PHE A 53 1.56 -15.12 0.30
CA PHE A 53 0.32 -15.70 0.83
C PHE A 53 -0.48 -14.69 1.64
N PHE A 54 -1.80 -14.80 1.57
CA PHE A 54 -2.75 -13.90 2.21
C PHE A 54 -3.85 -14.70 2.91
N HIS A 55 -4.32 -14.22 4.08
CA HIS A 55 -5.45 -14.87 4.76
C HIS A 55 -6.77 -14.57 4.08
N THR A 56 -6.89 -13.40 3.45
CA THR A 56 -8.13 -12.95 2.82
C THR A 56 -7.90 -12.44 1.41
N ALA A 57 -8.95 -12.48 0.60
CA ALA A 57 -8.93 -11.85 -0.73
C ALA A 57 -8.69 -10.34 -0.64
N GLU A 58 -9.16 -9.68 0.45
CA GLU A 58 -8.89 -8.27 0.73
C GLU A 58 -7.40 -7.98 0.75
N GLU A 59 -6.64 -8.74 1.54
CA GLU A 59 -5.19 -8.53 1.64
C GLU A 59 -4.49 -8.69 0.29
N ALA A 60 -4.89 -9.68 -0.51
CA ALA A 60 -4.32 -9.93 -1.84
C ALA A 60 -4.63 -8.76 -2.80
N LEU A 61 -5.88 -8.30 -2.80
CA LEU A 61 -6.35 -7.17 -3.62
C LEU A 61 -5.64 -5.88 -3.24
N LEU A 62 -5.62 -5.56 -1.95
CA LEU A 62 -4.94 -4.38 -1.41
C LEU A 62 -3.42 -4.42 -1.66
N SER A 63 -2.85 -5.60 -1.84
CA SER A 63 -1.45 -5.78 -2.27
C SER A 63 -1.22 -5.65 -3.79
N GLY A 64 -2.26 -5.28 -4.55
CA GLY A 64 -2.18 -5.02 -5.99
C GLY A 64 -2.40 -6.25 -6.88
N TYR A 65 -2.75 -7.40 -6.30
CA TYR A 65 -3.02 -8.61 -7.09
C TYR A 65 -4.45 -8.57 -7.67
N ARG A 66 -4.59 -9.01 -8.91
CA ARG A 66 -5.90 -9.22 -9.54
C ARG A 66 -6.44 -10.63 -9.30
N PRO A 67 -7.76 -10.82 -9.21
CA PRO A 67 -8.33 -12.15 -9.08
C PRO A 67 -8.03 -12.99 -10.33
N CYS A 68 -7.73 -14.27 -10.10
CA CYS A 68 -7.52 -15.23 -11.18
C CYS A 68 -8.81 -15.48 -11.97
N LYS A 69 -8.71 -15.39 -13.30
CA LYS A 69 -9.82 -15.71 -14.23
C LYS A 69 -10.07 -17.21 -14.40
N ARG A 70 -9.29 -18.08 -13.75
CA ARG A 70 -9.46 -19.54 -13.81
C ARG A 70 -10.20 -20.04 -12.59
N CYS A 71 -9.62 -19.85 -11.40
CA CYS A 71 -10.24 -20.30 -10.16
C CYS A 71 -11.27 -19.33 -9.59
N HIS A 72 -11.41 -18.13 -10.17
CA HIS A 72 -12.39 -17.12 -9.76
C HIS A 72 -12.43 -16.94 -8.24
N PRO A 73 -11.33 -16.51 -7.61
CA PRO A 73 -11.17 -16.60 -6.16
C PRO A 73 -12.14 -15.72 -5.36
N LEU A 74 -12.79 -14.76 -6.03
CA LEU A 74 -13.88 -13.98 -5.46
C LEU A 74 -15.23 -14.69 -5.55
N PHE A 75 -15.37 -15.76 -6.33
CA PHE A 75 -16.64 -16.40 -6.66
C PHE A 75 -16.83 -17.82 -6.08
N TYR A 76 -15.85 -18.31 -5.32
CA TYR A 76 -15.75 -19.72 -4.94
C TYR A 76 -15.47 -19.88 -3.45
N PRO A 77 -16.11 -20.82 -2.72
CA PRO A 77 -17.20 -21.72 -3.13
C PRO A 77 -18.61 -21.19 -2.80
N GLN A 78 -18.75 -20.00 -2.21
CA GLN A 78 -20.05 -19.51 -1.73
C GLN A 78 -20.93 -18.93 -2.85
N GLN A 79 -22.24 -19.19 -2.77
CA GLN A 79 -23.25 -18.51 -3.60
C GLN A 79 -23.29 -17.03 -3.23
N ILE A 80 -22.48 -16.23 -3.91
CA ILE A 80 -22.46 -14.80 -3.73
C ILE A 80 -23.77 -14.19 -4.22
N PRO A 81 -24.41 -13.29 -3.45
CA PRO A 81 -25.62 -12.61 -3.87
C PRO A 81 -25.47 -12.01 -5.27
N ALA A 82 -26.51 -12.11 -6.10
CA ALA A 82 -26.48 -11.63 -7.48
C ALA A 82 -26.03 -10.16 -7.58
N GLU A 83 -26.40 -9.32 -6.62
CA GLU A 83 -26.00 -7.92 -6.61
C GLU A 83 -24.50 -7.74 -6.36
N VAL A 84 -23.91 -8.57 -5.49
CA VAL A 84 -22.45 -8.56 -5.26
C VAL A 84 -21.71 -9.06 -6.49
N ARG A 85 -22.24 -10.08 -7.18
CA ARG A 85 -21.70 -10.54 -8.45
C ARG A 85 -21.70 -9.45 -9.51
N ASN A 86 -22.83 -8.78 -9.73
CA ASN A 86 -22.96 -7.69 -10.70
C ASN A 86 -21.98 -6.54 -10.39
N LEU A 87 -21.81 -6.21 -9.11
CA LEU A 87 -20.85 -5.21 -8.66
C LEU A 87 -19.40 -5.61 -8.96
N VAL A 88 -19.01 -6.86 -8.72
CA VAL A 88 -17.67 -7.37 -9.05
C VAL A 88 -17.44 -7.33 -10.56
N GLU A 89 -18.40 -7.82 -11.35
CA GLU A 89 -18.32 -7.83 -12.81
C GLU A 89 -18.20 -6.42 -13.39
N ALA A 90 -18.96 -5.47 -12.86
CA ALA A 90 -18.90 -4.09 -13.31
C ALA A 90 -17.55 -3.41 -13.00
N VAL A 91 -16.91 -3.74 -11.86
CA VAL A 91 -15.55 -3.29 -11.55
C VAL A 91 -14.51 -3.98 -12.44
N GLU A 92 -14.62 -5.28 -12.70
CA GLU A 92 -13.65 -5.97 -13.57
C GLU A 92 -13.77 -5.54 -15.04
N ALA A 93 -14.94 -5.09 -15.48
CA ALA A 93 -15.17 -4.55 -16.82
C ALA A 93 -14.50 -3.18 -17.03
N ASP A 94 -14.51 -2.31 -16.02
CA ASP A 94 -13.85 -1.00 -16.03
C ASP A 94 -13.16 -0.72 -14.68
N PRO A 95 -11.96 -1.30 -14.44
CA PRO A 95 -11.33 -1.19 -13.13
C PRO A 95 -10.69 0.18 -12.88
N ALA A 96 -10.61 1.05 -13.89
CA ALA A 96 -10.14 2.44 -13.73
C ALA A 96 -11.23 3.38 -13.21
N ARG A 97 -12.51 2.97 -13.26
CA ARG A 97 -13.67 3.81 -12.92
C ARG A 97 -13.59 4.41 -11.51
N ARG A 98 -13.99 5.68 -11.40
CA ARG A 98 -14.26 6.34 -10.11
C ARG A 98 -15.76 6.31 -9.83
N TRP A 99 -16.15 5.45 -8.90
CA TRP A 99 -17.55 5.17 -8.55
C TRP A 99 -18.18 6.32 -7.76
N LYS A 100 -19.37 6.74 -8.20
CA LYS A 100 -20.25 7.76 -7.62
C LYS A 100 -21.62 7.16 -7.33
N GLU A 101 -22.47 7.85 -6.56
CA GLU A 101 -23.81 7.35 -6.20
C GLU A 101 -24.65 6.97 -7.44
N ALA A 102 -24.56 7.75 -8.52
CA ALA A 102 -25.26 7.47 -9.78
C ALA A 102 -24.87 6.12 -10.41
N ASP A 103 -23.64 5.64 -10.22
CA ASP A 103 -23.20 4.34 -10.73
C ASP A 103 -23.89 3.19 -9.99
N PHE A 104 -24.09 3.32 -8.67
CA PHE A 104 -24.79 2.32 -7.88
C PHE A 104 -26.28 2.27 -8.29
N GLN A 105 -26.90 3.43 -8.48
CA GLN A 105 -28.29 3.53 -8.96
C GLN A 105 -28.46 2.86 -10.33
N ALA A 106 -27.52 3.06 -11.25
CA ALA A 106 -27.53 2.41 -12.57
C ALA A 106 -27.41 0.88 -12.49
N LEU A 107 -26.77 0.35 -11.44
CA LEU A 107 -26.69 -1.09 -11.16
C LEU A 107 -27.87 -1.62 -10.33
N GLY A 108 -28.85 -0.77 -10.00
CA GLY A 108 -30.02 -1.16 -9.22
C GLY A 108 -29.74 -1.39 -7.72
N VAL A 109 -28.66 -0.80 -7.18
CA VAL A 109 -28.26 -0.99 -5.77
C VAL A 109 -27.96 0.37 -5.14
N HIS A 110 -28.22 0.55 -3.84
CA HIS A 110 -27.73 1.73 -3.11
C HIS A 110 -26.29 1.53 -2.64
N SER A 111 -25.48 2.60 -2.59
CA SER A 111 -24.08 2.50 -2.15
C SER A 111 -23.92 1.94 -0.72
N ALA A 112 -24.86 2.24 0.18
CA ALA A 112 -24.92 1.67 1.53
C ALA A 112 -25.15 0.14 1.51
N THR A 113 -26.04 -0.34 0.64
CA THR A 113 -26.30 -1.78 0.45
C THR A 113 -25.08 -2.47 -0.16
N ALA A 114 -24.49 -1.88 -1.20
CA ALA A 114 -23.26 -2.38 -1.81
C ALA A 114 -22.14 -2.50 -0.76
N ARG A 115 -21.94 -1.47 0.07
CA ARG A 115 -20.97 -1.48 1.17
C ARG A 115 -21.22 -2.61 2.17
N ARG A 116 -22.47 -2.76 2.64
CA ARG A 116 -22.85 -3.78 3.63
C ARG A 116 -22.63 -5.19 3.08
N LYS A 117 -23.16 -5.48 1.89
CA LYS A 117 -23.04 -6.81 1.26
C LYS A 117 -21.59 -7.16 0.94
N PHE A 118 -20.79 -6.22 0.43
CA PHE A 118 -19.37 -6.46 0.19
C PHE A 118 -18.61 -6.77 1.50
N LYS A 119 -18.91 -6.04 2.58
CA LYS A 119 -18.26 -6.26 3.87
C LYS A 119 -18.63 -7.64 4.45
N GLU A 120 -19.87 -8.06 4.28
CA GLU A 120 -20.36 -9.37 4.69
C GLU A 120 -19.68 -10.52 3.91
N VAL A 121 -19.57 -10.38 2.57
CA VAL A 121 -19.03 -11.44 1.71
C VAL A 121 -17.50 -11.49 1.69
N TYR A 122 -16.83 -10.33 1.67
CA TYR A 122 -15.39 -10.24 1.41
C TYR A 122 -14.59 -9.60 2.54
N GLY A 123 -15.23 -9.19 3.65
CA GLY A 123 -14.58 -8.45 4.74
C GLY A 123 -14.25 -6.98 4.41
N MET A 124 -14.29 -6.59 3.13
CA MET A 124 -13.94 -5.25 2.65
C MET A 124 -15.14 -4.51 2.06
N THR A 125 -15.07 -3.20 1.96
CA THR A 125 -16.10 -2.40 1.26
C THR A 125 -15.92 -2.44 -0.26
N PHE A 126 -17.02 -2.27 -1.01
CA PHE A 126 -16.97 -2.14 -2.47
C PHE A 126 -15.97 -1.07 -2.95
N VAL A 127 -15.89 0.06 -2.24
CA VAL A 127 -14.97 1.16 -2.59
C VAL A 127 -13.51 0.74 -2.38
N GLN A 128 -13.20 -0.05 -1.33
CA GLN A 128 -11.86 -0.63 -1.16
C GLN A 128 -11.53 -1.58 -2.31
N TYR A 129 -12.48 -2.44 -2.70
CA TYR A 129 -12.32 -3.33 -3.85
C TYR A 129 -12.03 -2.57 -5.15
N ALA A 130 -12.92 -1.66 -5.56
CA ALA A 130 -12.76 -0.88 -6.78
C ALA A 130 -11.45 -0.09 -6.80
N ARG A 131 -11.06 0.48 -5.66
CA ARG A 131 -9.77 1.16 -5.51
C ARG A 131 -8.58 0.20 -5.68
N ALA A 132 -8.61 -0.96 -5.03
CA ALA A 132 -7.56 -1.96 -5.13
C ALA A 132 -7.36 -2.41 -6.59
N ARG A 133 -8.45 -2.60 -7.33
CA ARG A 133 -8.42 -2.94 -8.76
C ARG A 133 -7.81 -1.82 -9.61
N ARG A 134 -8.19 -0.58 -9.35
CA ARG A 134 -7.62 0.61 -10.01
C ARG A 134 -6.11 0.73 -9.78
N MET A 135 -5.66 0.58 -8.53
CA MET A 135 -4.23 0.59 -8.19
C MET A 135 -3.48 -0.58 -8.84
N GLY A 136 -4.11 -1.76 -8.89
CA GLY A 136 -3.59 -2.93 -9.59
C GLY A 136 -3.26 -2.68 -11.07
N ILE A 137 -4.07 -1.88 -11.78
CA ILE A 137 -3.77 -1.48 -13.17
C ILE A 137 -2.50 -0.65 -13.23
N ALA A 138 -2.43 0.41 -12.40
CA ALA A 138 -1.27 1.28 -12.34
C ALA A 138 0.01 0.49 -12.03
N PHE A 139 -0.03 -0.50 -11.14
CA PHE A 139 1.14 -1.35 -10.88
C PHE A 139 1.57 -2.18 -12.07
N LYS A 140 0.61 -2.83 -12.74
CA LYS A 140 0.93 -3.63 -13.92
C LYS A 140 1.63 -2.76 -14.96
N GLU A 141 1.13 -1.55 -15.16
CA GLU A 141 1.72 -0.58 -16.08
C GLU A 141 3.11 -0.13 -15.62
N ILE A 142 3.31 0.21 -14.34
CA ILE A 142 4.63 0.58 -13.79
C ILE A 142 5.65 -0.55 -14.00
N THR A 143 5.32 -1.78 -13.62
CA THR A 143 6.24 -2.93 -13.73
C THR A 143 6.55 -3.26 -15.20
N GLN A 144 5.56 -3.16 -16.10
CA GLN A 144 5.79 -3.34 -17.53
C GLN A 144 6.59 -2.18 -18.14
N GLY A 145 6.30 -0.95 -17.71
CA GLY A 145 6.96 0.28 -18.12
C GLY A 145 8.43 0.31 -17.70
N GLU A 146 8.78 -0.09 -16.48
CA GLU A 146 10.19 -0.26 -16.08
C GLU A 146 10.93 -1.24 -16.99
N THR A 147 10.29 -2.35 -17.38
CA THR A 147 10.92 -3.34 -18.27
C THR A 147 11.18 -2.75 -19.67
N VAL A 148 10.22 -2.00 -20.21
CA VAL A 148 10.33 -1.36 -21.54
C VAL A 148 11.29 -0.17 -21.51
N ILE A 149 11.24 0.68 -20.47
CA ILE A 149 12.14 1.82 -20.30
C ILE A 149 13.58 1.35 -20.12
N ASN A 150 13.83 0.31 -19.32
CA ASN A 150 15.17 -0.27 -19.19
C ASN A 150 15.70 -0.82 -20.53
N GLN A 151 14.84 -1.38 -21.37
CA GLN A 151 15.19 -1.82 -22.73
C GLN A 151 15.42 -0.64 -23.71
N GLN A 152 14.68 0.46 -23.55
CA GLN A 152 14.82 1.69 -24.37
C GLN A 152 16.05 2.51 -23.97
N LEU A 153 16.37 2.60 -22.68
CA LEU A 153 17.59 3.23 -22.16
C LEU A 153 18.84 2.45 -22.60
N ALA A 154 18.77 1.11 -22.65
CA ALA A 154 19.84 0.29 -23.22
C ALA A 154 20.03 0.48 -24.73
N THR A 155 19.03 1.02 -25.43
CA THR A 155 19.06 1.27 -26.88
C THR A 155 19.06 2.76 -27.25
N GLY A 156 19.20 3.67 -26.28
CA GLY A 156 19.44 5.10 -26.50
C GLY A 156 18.22 5.95 -26.90
N TYR A 157 16.99 5.52 -26.59
CA TYR A 157 15.78 6.29 -26.89
C TYR A 157 15.09 6.85 -25.63
N GLU A 158 14.73 8.14 -25.67
CA GLU A 158 13.92 8.80 -24.64
C GLU A 158 12.45 8.33 -24.66
N SER A 159 11.87 8.19 -23.47
CA SER A 159 10.65 7.48 -23.04
C SER A 159 9.37 7.51 -23.91
N SER A 160 8.60 6.40 -23.84
CA SER A 160 7.31 6.19 -24.52
C SER A 160 6.11 6.97 -23.95
N SER A 161 5.40 7.70 -24.81
CA SER A 161 4.24 8.57 -24.47
C SER A 161 2.97 7.86 -24.00
N ALA A 162 2.71 6.61 -24.40
CA ALA A 162 1.50 5.86 -24.03
C ALA A 162 1.44 5.48 -22.54
N PHE A 163 2.62 5.32 -21.91
CA PHE A 163 2.76 5.03 -20.49
C PHE A 163 2.31 6.20 -19.60
N HIS A 164 2.61 7.44 -20.02
CA HIS A 164 2.22 8.65 -19.31
C HIS A 164 0.69 8.87 -19.30
N ASP A 165 -0.01 8.38 -20.32
CA ASP A 165 -1.44 8.63 -20.51
C ASP A 165 -2.32 7.77 -19.59
N ALA A 166 -1.97 6.49 -19.40
CA ALA A 166 -2.73 5.59 -18.51
C ALA A 166 -2.52 5.92 -17.02
N PHE A 167 -1.28 6.25 -16.63
CA PHE A 167 -0.97 6.71 -15.28
C PHE A 167 -1.63 8.06 -14.96
N SER A 168 -1.62 9.00 -15.91
CA SER A 168 -2.32 10.29 -15.78
C SER A 168 -3.84 10.12 -15.68
N LYS A 169 -4.44 9.14 -16.34
CA LYS A 169 -5.88 8.84 -16.19
C LYS A 169 -6.24 8.29 -14.81
N ILE A 170 -5.35 7.48 -14.21
CA ILE A 170 -5.59 6.86 -12.90
C ILE A 170 -5.32 7.84 -11.75
N MET A 171 -4.21 8.60 -11.84
CA MET A 171 -3.71 9.48 -10.78
C MET A 171 -4.02 10.97 -10.99
N GLY A 172 -4.56 11.36 -12.15
CA GLY A 172 -4.97 12.73 -12.49
C GLY A 172 -4.12 13.38 -13.59
N ASN A 173 -4.71 14.33 -14.32
CA ASN A 173 -4.10 14.96 -15.51
C ASN A 173 -2.79 15.69 -15.20
N PRO A 174 -1.78 15.67 -16.09
CA PRO A 174 -0.52 16.41 -15.90
C PRO A 174 -0.76 17.93 -15.84
N PRO A 175 0.09 18.68 -15.11
CA PRO A 175 0.03 20.14 -15.09
C PRO A 175 0.32 20.74 -16.47
N LYS A 176 -0.36 21.85 -16.78
CA LYS A 176 -0.34 22.52 -18.09
C LYS A 176 0.89 23.41 -18.34
N LYS A 177 1.73 23.66 -17.32
CA LYS A 177 2.84 24.61 -17.42
C LYS A 177 4.16 23.93 -17.83
N ALA A 178 5.04 24.69 -18.49
CA ALA A 178 6.30 24.21 -19.05
C ALA A 178 7.43 24.03 -18.01
N ASN A 179 7.36 24.73 -16.86
CA ASN A 179 8.40 24.73 -15.82
C ASN A 179 7.97 23.98 -14.54
N SER A 180 7.17 22.93 -14.67
CA SER A 180 6.75 22.09 -13.55
C SER A 180 7.93 21.31 -12.95
N ILE A 181 8.01 21.22 -11.62
CA ILE A 181 8.95 20.31 -10.94
C ILE A 181 8.66 18.88 -11.41
N ILE A 182 9.71 18.12 -11.68
CA ILE A 182 9.60 16.69 -12.00
C ILE A 182 9.79 15.91 -10.70
N LEU A 183 8.76 15.16 -10.32
CA LEU A 183 8.82 14.16 -9.28
C LEU A 183 8.83 12.79 -9.94
N TYR A 184 9.66 11.90 -9.44
CA TYR A 184 9.67 10.50 -9.82
C TYR A 184 8.91 9.68 -8.80
N MET A 185 8.13 8.73 -9.28
CA MET A 185 7.43 7.76 -8.46
C MET A 185 7.99 6.37 -8.74
N ASN A 186 8.25 5.62 -7.67
CA ASN A 186 8.52 4.19 -7.76
C ASN A 186 7.70 3.38 -6.73
N MET A 187 7.56 2.09 -7.02
CA MET A 187 6.96 1.09 -6.16
C MET A 187 8.03 0.33 -5.40
N LEU A 188 7.95 0.36 -4.08
CA LEU A 188 8.84 -0.39 -3.19
C LEU A 188 8.10 -1.60 -2.61
N ALA A 189 8.72 -2.77 -2.64
CA ALA A 189 8.18 -3.96 -1.99
C ALA A 189 8.73 -4.07 -0.57
N THR A 190 7.86 -4.33 0.40
CA THR A 190 8.24 -4.61 1.80
C THR A 190 7.58 -5.90 2.28
N PRO A 191 8.07 -6.52 3.37
CA PRO A 191 7.42 -7.70 3.98
C PRO A 191 5.96 -7.47 4.38
N ILE A 192 5.57 -6.22 4.62
CA ILE A 192 4.21 -5.84 5.07
C ILE A 192 3.36 -5.18 3.97
N GLY A 193 3.79 -5.26 2.72
CA GLY A 193 3.03 -4.79 1.57
C GLY A 193 3.83 -3.86 0.65
N ARG A 194 3.20 -3.45 -0.45
CA ARG A 194 3.82 -2.52 -1.40
C ARG A 194 3.60 -1.08 -0.97
N MET A 195 4.60 -0.25 -1.21
CA MET A 195 4.56 1.18 -0.92
C MET A 195 4.81 1.97 -2.20
N ILE A 196 4.15 3.11 -2.34
CA ILE A 196 4.51 4.13 -3.32
C ILE A 196 5.53 5.05 -2.66
N ALA A 197 6.67 5.24 -3.31
CA ALA A 197 7.63 6.28 -3.02
C ALA A 197 7.54 7.37 -4.10
N ILE A 198 7.52 8.64 -3.71
CA ILE A 198 7.64 9.78 -4.62
C ILE A 198 8.81 10.64 -4.14
N SER A 199 9.76 10.93 -5.03
CA SER A 199 10.97 11.67 -4.71
C SER A 199 11.46 12.51 -5.90
N THR A 200 12.34 13.46 -5.60
CA THR A 200 13.30 13.98 -6.58
C THR A 200 14.63 13.22 -6.41
N GLU A 201 15.72 13.71 -7.03
CA GLU A 201 17.05 13.20 -6.72
C GLU A 201 17.55 13.67 -5.34
N GLU A 202 16.92 14.69 -4.75
CA GLU A 202 17.37 15.32 -3.51
C GLU A 202 16.62 14.84 -2.28
N ALA A 203 15.31 14.54 -2.38
CA ALA A 203 14.51 14.19 -1.20
C ALA A 203 13.29 13.31 -1.50
N LEU A 204 12.85 12.57 -0.48
CA LEU A 204 11.63 11.78 -0.45
C LEU A 204 10.45 12.65 -0.01
N TYR A 205 9.42 12.72 -0.84
CA TYR A 205 8.21 13.54 -0.63
C TYR A 205 7.05 12.72 -0.08
N LEU A 206 6.99 11.43 -0.42
CA LEU A 206 5.92 10.53 0.01
C LEU A 206 6.45 9.10 0.04
N LEU A 207 6.09 8.36 1.09
CA LEU A 207 6.30 6.92 1.23
C LEU A 207 5.09 6.33 1.95
N GLU A 208 4.19 5.69 1.20
CA GLU A 208 2.91 5.21 1.74
C GLU A 208 2.47 3.88 1.18
N PHE A 209 1.73 3.13 1.99
CA PHE A 209 1.09 1.90 1.54
C PHE A 209 0.01 2.20 0.50
N ILE A 210 -0.01 1.40 -0.56
CA ILE A 210 -0.91 1.59 -1.71
C ILE A 210 -2.41 1.55 -1.35
N ASP A 211 -2.73 0.81 -0.30
CA ASP A 211 -4.06 0.63 0.24
C ASP A 211 -4.46 1.70 1.26
N ARG A 212 -3.55 2.62 1.63
CA ARG A 212 -3.85 3.71 2.56
C ARG A 212 -4.99 4.56 2.04
N ARG A 213 -6.10 4.58 2.77
CA ARG A 213 -7.25 5.42 2.42
C ARG A 213 -6.83 6.89 2.28
N GLY A 214 -7.07 7.45 1.11
CA GLY A 214 -6.77 8.86 0.82
C GLY A 214 -5.49 9.10 0.01
N LEU A 215 -4.68 8.08 -0.25
CA LEU A 215 -3.43 8.19 -1.01
C LEU A 215 -3.58 8.94 -2.35
N GLU A 216 -4.64 8.66 -3.12
CA GLU A 216 -4.84 9.37 -4.40
C GLU A 216 -5.03 10.88 -4.21
N LYS A 217 -5.70 11.29 -3.13
CA LYS A 217 -5.87 12.71 -2.79
C LYS A 217 -4.57 13.32 -2.27
N GLU A 218 -3.73 12.56 -1.60
CA GLU A 218 -2.42 13.01 -1.11
C GLU A 218 -1.49 13.27 -2.28
N ILE A 219 -1.45 12.36 -3.24
CA ILE A 219 -0.68 12.51 -4.49
C ILE A 219 -1.25 13.67 -5.32
N GLU A 220 -2.58 13.82 -5.41
CA GLU A 220 -3.19 14.96 -6.09
C GLU A 220 -2.83 16.30 -5.42
N ARG A 221 -2.86 16.38 -4.08
CA ARG A 221 -2.43 17.57 -3.33
C ARG A 221 -0.97 17.88 -3.53
N LEU A 222 -0.11 16.86 -3.53
CA LEU A 222 1.32 16.99 -3.83
C LEU A 222 1.54 17.64 -5.20
N ARG A 223 0.85 17.12 -6.23
CA ARG A 223 0.91 17.66 -7.59
C ARG A 223 0.45 19.10 -7.67
N ILE A 224 -0.69 19.42 -7.07
CA ILE A 224 -1.24 20.79 -7.08
C ILE A 224 -0.31 21.75 -6.32
N ARG A 225 0.18 21.36 -5.15
CA ARG A 225 1.01 22.21 -4.29
C ARG A 225 2.33 22.62 -4.96
N TYR A 226 2.99 21.68 -5.64
CA TYR A 226 4.29 21.90 -6.26
C TYR A 226 4.22 22.12 -7.77
N ASP A 227 3.01 22.24 -8.33
CA ASP A 227 2.77 22.26 -9.78
C ASP A 227 3.57 21.16 -10.50
N ALA A 228 3.59 19.95 -9.91
CA ALA A 228 4.56 18.91 -10.25
C ALA A 228 4.03 17.93 -11.31
N ARG A 229 4.92 17.54 -12.23
CA ARG A 229 4.74 16.38 -13.10
C ARG A 229 5.27 15.16 -12.36
N ILE A 230 4.44 14.13 -12.22
CA ILE A 230 4.87 12.85 -11.65
C ILE A 230 5.12 11.89 -12.79
N LEU A 231 6.38 11.48 -12.94
CA LEU A 231 6.82 10.45 -13.88
C LEU A 231 7.13 9.19 -13.09
N VAL A 232 7.09 8.04 -13.75
CA VAL A 232 7.58 6.81 -13.12
C VAL A 232 9.05 6.66 -13.43
N GLY A 233 9.83 6.31 -12.43
CA GLY A 233 11.27 6.17 -12.59
C GLY A 233 11.96 5.96 -11.25
N ASN A 234 13.25 5.67 -11.33
CA ASN A 234 14.10 5.47 -10.17
C ASN A 234 15.04 6.65 -9.98
N THR A 235 15.10 7.15 -8.75
CA THR A 235 16.06 8.15 -8.29
C THR A 235 17.08 7.49 -7.37
N SER A 236 18.16 8.20 -7.06
CA SER A 236 19.06 7.83 -5.98
C SER A 236 18.34 7.68 -4.63
N ILE A 237 17.36 8.54 -4.34
CA ILE A 237 16.52 8.49 -3.15
C ILE A 237 15.67 7.21 -3.09
N HIS A 238 15.10 6.75 -4.21
CA HIS A 238 14.37 5.48 -4.25
C HIS A 238 15.29 4.29 -3.91
N LYS A 239 16.51 4.29 -4.45
CA LYS A 239 17.50 3.24 -4.16
C LYS A 239 17.92 3.24 -2.70
N GLN A 240 18.22 4.41 -2.14
CA GLN A 240 18.56 4.56 -0.73
C GLN A 240 17.39 4.10 0.17
N THR A 241 16.18 4.57 -0.11
CA THR A 241 14.97 4.20 0.64
C THR A 241 14.75 2.69 0.63
N THR A 242 14.94 2.04 -0.52
CA THR A 242 14.81 0.58 -0.65
C THR A 242 15.83 -0.13 0.24
N THR A 243 17.12 0.21 0.10
CA THR A 243 18.20 -0.39 0.89
C THR A 243 17.99 -0.20 2.39
N GLU A 244 17.61 1.01 2.82
CA GLU A 244 17.41 1.28 4.24
C GLU A 244 16.17 0.58 4.81
N LEU A 245 15.09 0.46 4.03
CA LEU A 245 13.93 -0.34 4.43
C LEU A 245 14.29 -1.83 4.53
N GLU A 246 15.04 -2.38 3.57
CA GLU A 246 15.52 -3.76 3.63
C GLU A 246 16.36 -4.01 4.88
N GLN A 247 17.30 -3.11 5.19
CA GLN A 247 18.09 -3.18 6.42
C GLN A 247 17.22 -3.08 7.67
N TYR A 248 16.21 -2.21 7.69
CA TYR A 248 15.28 -2.06 8.81
C TYR A 248 14.47 -3.34 9.04
N PHE A 249 13.90 -3.93 7.99
CA PHE A 249 13.11 -5.17 8.09
C PHE A 249 13.96 -6.40 8.42
N ASN A 250 15.26 -6.36 8.13
CA ASN A 250 16.23 -7.38 8.53
C ASN A 250 16.92 -7.06 9.87
N GLU A 251 16.41 -6.08 10.63
CA GLU A 251 16.93 -5.65 11.94
C GLU A 251 18.40 -5.17 11.92
N GLN A 252 18.93 -4.82 10.76
CA GLN A 252 20.29 -4.33 10.53
C GLN A 252 20.38 -2.80 10.68
N ARG A 253 19.24 -2.10 10.76
CA ARG A 253 19.16 -0.63 10.86
C ARG A 253 18.07 -0.20 11.84
N THR A 254 18.41 0.75 12.71
CA THR A 254 17.48 1.35 13.68
C THR A 254 17.17 2.83 13.39
N GLN A 255 17.97 3.48 12.52
CA GLN A 255 17.82 4.89 12.16
C GLN A 255 17.87 5.06 10.64
N PHE A 256 17.05 5.96 10.10
CA PHE A 256 17.04 6.27 8.67
C PHE A 256 17.85 7.53 8.37
N SER A 257 18.48 7.55 7.19
CA SER A 257 19.28 8.67 6.68
C SER A 257 18.75 9.22 5.34
N VAL A 258 17.60 8.72 4.88
CA VAL A 258 16.94 9.22 3.67
C VAL A 258 16.58 10.71 3.84
N PRO A 259 17.02 11.61 2.94
CA PRO A 259 16.59 13.00 2.99
C PRO A 259 15.08 13.14 2.78
N LEU A 260 14.39 13.86 3.67
CA LEU A 260 12.93 14.00 3.65
C LEU A 260 12.49 15.42 3.30
N MET A 261 11.42 15.52 2.52
CA MET A 261 10.68 16.75 2.30
C MET A 261 9.37 16.71 3.10
N TYR A 262 9.20 17.62 4.05
CA TYR A 262 8.02 17.64 4.92
C TYR A 262 6.86 18.44 4.34
N ILE A 263 5.75 17.76 4.02
CA ILE A 263 4.63 18.34 3.28
C ILE A 263 3.43 18.56 4.20
N GLY A 264 3.57 19.51 5.12
CA GLY A 264 2.57 19.78 6.15
C GLY A 264 2.51 21.25 6.58
N THR A 265 1.55 21.56 7.44
CA THR A 265 1.55 22.82 8.20
C THR A 265 2.74 22.86 9.16
N PRO A 266 3.19 24.04 9.62
CA PRO A 266 4.28 24.13 10.60
C PRO A 266 4.03 23.27 11.85
N PHE A 267 2.79 23.22 12.34
CA PHE A 267 2.42 22.36 13.45
C PHE A 267 2.55 20.85 13.14
N GLN A 268 2.20 20.42 11.93
CA GLN A 268 2.40 19.03 11.54
C GLN A 268 3.88 18.67 11.46
N GLN A 269 4.70 19.58 10.90
CA GLN A 269 6.15 19.38 10.80
C GLN A 269 6.80 19.28 12.19
N GLU A 270 6.39 20.14 13.13
CA GLU A 270 6.81 20.09 14.53
C GLU A 270 6.47 18.74 15.19
N VAL A 271 5.23 18.24 14.97
CA VAL A 271 4.84 16.91 15.46
C VAL A 271 5.69 15.82 14.81
N TRP A 272 5.90 15.86 13.49
CA TRP A 272 6.66 14.84 12.78
C TRP A 272 8.13 14.79 13.21
N HIS A 273 8.77 15.93 13.42
CA HIS A 273 10.11 15.97 14.01
C HIS A 273 10.13 15.36 15.41
N ALA A 274 9.10 15.60 16.24
CA ALA A 274 9.00 14.95 17.55
C ALA A 274 8.78 13.43 17.44
N LEU A 275 8.11 12.94 16.39
CA LEU A 275 7.99 11.49 16.12
C LEU A 275 9.35 10.87 15.80
N GLU A 276 10.18 11.53 15.00
CA GLU A 276 11.52 11.04 14.65
C GLU A 276 12.45 10.90 15.86
N GLN A 277 12.20 11.67 16.93
CA GLN A 277 12.96 11.57 18.18
C GLN A 277 12.59 10.34 19.01
N ILE A 278 11.51 9.61 18.67
CA ILE A 278 11.14 8.38 19.39
C ILE A 278 12.13 7.28 18.99
N PRO A 279 12.93 6.70 19.91
CA PRO A 279 13.91 5.67 19.58
C PRO A 279 13.27 4.40 18.99
N TYR A 280 14.08 3.63 18.28
CA TYR A 280 13.70 2.28 17.82
C TYR A 280 13.40 1.38 19.02
N GLY A 281 12.28 0.65 18.96
CA GLY A 281 11.87 -0.25 20.05
C GLY A 281 11.17 0.45 21.22
N GLU A 282 11.04 1.77 21.19
CA GLU A 282 10.31 2.54 22.18
C GLU A 282 8.95 3.00 21.67
N THR A 283 8.03 3.22 22.60
CA THR A 283 6.72 3.79 22.31
C THR A 283 6.44 4.99 23.21
N THR A 284 5.58 5.88 22.74
CA THR A 284 5.10 7.02 23.52
C THR A 284 3.60 7.19 23.34
N SER A 285 2.97 8.01 24.17
CA SER A 285 1.56 8.35 24.03
C SER A 285 1.38 9.67 23.28
N TYR A 286 0.16 9.93 22.78
CA TYR A 286 -0.19 11.25 22.25
C TYR A 286 0.02 12.38 23.27
N THR A 287 -0.18 12.08 24.57
CA THR A 287 0.10 13.03 25.66
C THR A 287 1.61 13.21 25.85
N GLY A 288 2.41 12.16 25.71
CA GLY A 288 3.88 12.23 25.72
C GLY A 288 4.42 13.16 24.64
N ILE A 289 3.94 13.02 23.40
CA ILE A 289 4.28 13.96 22.32
C ILE A 289 3.82 15.38 22.66
N ALA A 290 2.62 15.55 23.21
CA ALA A 290 2.09 16.86 23.59
C ALA A 290 2.98 17.57 24.62
N HIS A 291 3.54 16.83 25.58
CA HIS A 291 4.50 17.36 26.53
C HIS A 291 5.84 17.68 25.86
N ASN A 292 6.36 16.80 25.00
CA ASN A 292 7.64 16.99 24.33
C ASN A 292 7.67 18.28 23.46
N ILE A 293 6.57 18.60 22.77
CA ILE A 293 6.47 19.82 21.95
C ILE A 293 5.91 21.02 22.72
N ASN A 294 5.82 20.97 24.05
CA ASN A 294 5.28 22.04 24.90
C ASN A 294 3.85 22.49 24.54
N ARG A 295 3.00 21.55 24.12
CA ARG A 295 1.57 21.78 23.78
C ARG A 295 0.65 20.76 24.47
N PRO A 296 0.61 20.70 25.81
CA PRO A 296 -0.06 19.63 26.57
C PRO A 296 -1.57 19.52 26.29
N THR A 297 -2.23 20.60 25.88
CA THR A 297 -3.67 20.62 25.56
C THR A 297 -4.00 20.18 24.12
N SER A 298 -2.99 19.97 23.27
CA SER A 298 -3.17 19.74 21.82
C SER A 298 -3.23 18.27 21.41
N VAL A 299 -3.53 17.35 22.34
CA VAL A 299 -3.52 15.89 22.12
C VAL A 299 -4.31 15.47 20.87
N ARG A 300 -5.52 16.00 20.68
CA ARG A 300 -6.35 15.67 19.51
C ARG A 300 -5.74 16.18 18.20
N ALA A 301 -5.15 17.37 18.22
CA ALA A 301 -4.50 17.95 17.05
C ALA A 301 -3.23 17.16 16.67
N ILE A 302 -2.49 16.67 17.68
CA ILE A 302 -1.34 15.77 17.49
C ILE A 302 -1.78 14.44 16.89
N GLY A 303 -2.90 13.85 17.35
CA GLY A 303 -3.47 12.64 16.73
C GLY A 303 -3.77 12.84 15.25
N ASN A 304 -4.35 13.99 14.88
CA ASN A 304 -4.59 14.34 13.48
C ASN A 304 -3.29 14.55 12.69
N ALA A 305 -2.27 15.19 13.27
CA ALA A 305 -0.97 15.38 12.64
C ALA A 305 -0.22 14.05 12.44
N ASN A 306 -0.26 13.15 13.42
CA ASN A 306 0.28 11.79 13.34
C ASN A 306 -0.37 11.00 12.20
N GLY A 307 -1.70 11.06 12.09
CA GLY A 307 -2.45 10.42 11.00
C GLY A 307 -2.23 11.06 9.62
N ALA A 308 -1.74 12.30 9.57
CA ALA A 308 -1.42 13.03 8.36
C ALA A 308 0.03 12.81 7.87
N ASN A 309 0.85 12.04 8.61
CA ASN A 309 2.18 11.63 8.13
C ASN A 309 2.04 10.97 6.75
N GLN A 310 2.92 11.33 5.81
CA GLN A 310 2.97 10.81 4.43
C GLN A 310 4.27 10.05 4.15
N ILE A 311 5.11 9.85 5.15
CA ILE A 311 6.39 9.14 5.06
C ILE A 311 6.37 8.04 6.12
N ALA A 312 5.56 7.02 5.88
CA ALA A 312 5.36 5.90 6.79
C ALA A 312 6.67 5.14 7.04
N ILE A 313 6.77 4.50 8.22
CA ILE A 313 7.95 3.78 8.73
C ILE A 313 9.10 4.72 9.09
N ILE A 314 9.58 5.54 8.15
CA ILE A 314 10.72 6.45 8.36
C ILE A 314 10.36 7.52 9.39
N ILE A 315 9.23 8.21 9.23
CA ILE A 315 8.64 9.01 10.31
C ILE A 315 7.77 8.04 11.13
N PRO A 316 8.15 7.69 12.37
CA PRO A 316 7.66 6.50 13.04
C PRO A 316 6.32 6.74 13.76
N CYS A 317 5.29 7.12 13.01
CA CYS A 317 3.94 7.35 13.55
C CYS A 317 3.27 6.09 14.13
N HIS A 318 3.84 4.90 13.88
CA HIS A 318 3.44 3.64 14.51
C HIS A 318 3.89 3.53 15.97
N ARG A 319 4.91 4.28 16.42
CA ARG A 319 5.40 4.26 17.81
C ARG A 319 4.53 5.03 18.80
N VAL A 320 3.53 5.77 18.33
CA VAL A 320 2.60 6.50 19.19
C VAL A 320 1.36 5.67 19.49
N ILE A 321 1.13 5.30 20.74
CA ILE A 321 -0.01 4.48 21.19
C ILE A 321 -0.96 5.27 22.10
N GLN A 322 -2.11 4.68 22.45
CA GLN A 322 -3.00 5.25 23.44
C GLN A 322 -2.43 5.07 24.85
N GLN A 323 -2.84 5.95 25.78
CA GLN A 323 -2.33 5.93 27.15
C GLN A 323 -2.72 4.65 27.93
N ASN A 324 -3.79 3.97 27.52
CA ASN A 324 -4.24 2.71 28.12
C ASN A 324 -3.49 1.48 27.56
N GLY A 325 -2.50 1.67 26.68
CA GLY A 325 -1.76 0.59 26.02
C GLY A 325 -2.37 0.10 24.70
N ASP A 326 -3.56 0.58 24.32
CA ASP A 326 -4.15 0.23 23.03
C ASP A 326 -3.39 0.85 21.86
N LEU A 327 -3.30 0.13 20.75
CA LEU A 327 -2.59 0.59 19.56
C LEU A 327 -3.22 1.85 18.92
N GLY A 328 -4.53 2.06 19.10
CA GLY A 328 -5.26 3.10 18.38
C GLY A 328 -5.22 2.94 16.86
N GLY A 329 -5.38 4.06 16.15
CA GLY A 329 -5.41 4.08 14.69
C GLY A 329 -4.01 4.16 14.06
N TYR A 330 -3.86 3.58 12.88
CA TYR A 330 -2.67 3.73 12.04
C TYR A 330 -3.08 3.91 10.57
N GLY A 331 -2.47 4.88 9.89
CA GLY A 331 -2.80 5.20 8.49
C GLY A 331 -2.59 4.02 7.53
N GLY A 332 -1.57 3.20 7.81
CA GLY A 332 -1.30 1.96 7.09
C GLY A 332 -2.04 0.72 7.63
N GLY A 333 -2.97 0.85 8.58
CA GLY A 333 -3.73 -0.29 9.14
C GLY A 333 -3.11 -0.95 10.38
N ILE A 334 -3.96 -1.39 11.30
CA ILE A 334 -3.55 -1.84 12.65
C ILE A 334 -2.59 -3.03 12.61
N GLU A 335 -2.78 -3.99 11.70
CA GLU A 335 -1.90 -5.16 11.61
C GLU A 335 -0.47 -4.81 11.21
N ARG A 336 -0.26 -3.78 10.37
CA ARG A 336 1.08 -3.27 10.05
C ARG A 336 1.73 -2.62 11.26
N LYS A 337 0.95 -1.87 12.05
CA LYS A 337 1.43 -1.27 13.29
C LYS A 337 1.87 -2.32 14.30
N LYS A 338 1.09 -3.39 14.48
CA LYS A 338 1.48 -4.54 15.32
C LYS A 338 2.79 -5.17 14.87
N TYR A 339 2.91 -5.45 13.57
CA TYR A 339 4.12 -6.04 13.00
C TYR A 339 5.35 -5.16 13.25
N LEU A 340 5.26 -3.86 12.96
CA LEU A 340 6.38 -2.93 13.14
C LEU A 340 6.78 -2.83 14.62
N LEU A 341 5.82 -2.77 15.54
CA LEU A 341 6.12 -2.74 16.97
C LEU A 341 6.77 -4.05 17.46
N ALA A 342 6.32 -5.20 16.96
CA ALA A 342 6.90 -6.49 17.31
C ALA A 342 8.34 -6.64 16.78
N LEU A 343 8.56 -6.29 15.50
CA LEU A 343 9.87 -6.23 14.87
C LEU A 343 10.86 -5.39 15.69
N GLU A 344 10.40 -4.22 16.16
CA GLU A 344 11.24 -3.33 16.94
C GLU A 344 11.46 -3.78 18.40
N ALA A 345 10.55 -4.58 18.96
CA ALA A 345 10.63 -5.06 20.33
C ALA A 345 11.58 -6.27 20.50
N GLU A 346 11.68 -7.17 19.52
CA GLU A 346 12.49 -8.39 19.61
C GLU A 346 13.98 -8.11 19.87
N LYS A 347 14.50 -6.99 19.36
CA LYS A 347 15.90 -6.60 19.54
C LYS A 347 16.23 -6.07 20.95
N ASN A 348 15.24 -5.62 21.71
CA ASN A 348 15.41 -5.20 23.11
C ASN A 348 15.48 -6.38 24.10
N GLY A 349 15.27 -7.62 23.61
CA GLY A 349 15.29 -8.85 24.41
C GLY A 349 16.63 -9.61 24.43
N VAL A 350 17.67 -9.12 23.76
CA VAL A 350 19.01 -9.73 23.76
C VAL A 350 20.05 -8.69 24.18
N SER A 351 20.17 -8.50 25.48
CA SER A 351 21.30 -7.85 26.13
C SER A 351 21.60 -8.63 27.41
N ASP A 352 22.30 -9.75 27.24
CA ASP A 352 23.06 -10.42 28.31
C ASP A 352 24.51 -10.56 27.85
#